data_AF-A0A2S0UA53-F1
#
_entry.id   AF-A0A2S0UA53-F1
#
_cell.length_a   1.000
_cell.length_b   1.000
_cell.length_c   1.000
_cell.angle_alpha   90.00
_cell.angle_beta   90.00
_cell.angle_gamma   90.00
#
_symmetry.space_group_name_H-M   'P 1'
#
loop_
_entity.id
_entity.type
_entity.pdbx_description
1 polymer ?
#
loop_
_entity_poly.entity_id
_entity_poly.type
_entity_poly.pdbx_seq_one_letter_code
_entity_poly.pdbx_strand_id
1 'polypeptide(L)'
;MSLEPLKYPLYLIVHPFNAYWEHKYERNKRQDLITSFVILFLMILTNVLGYQYSGFLVNMNNPLDMNSLMEAVYVIVPVLFWCVANWSLTTLMEGEGKFTEIFTSTCFALVPMIIINFPWIWLSNVISIQETTFYYFSQSLAILWSMYLLFVGNMTVHQYSPSKTITTIFLTILAMGFLAFICLLFFGLIRQIVSFADIIYQEITMRSS
;
A
#
# COMPACT_ATOMS: atom_id res chain seq x y z
N MET A 1 4.48 28.43 -5.10
CA MET A 1 3.88 27.08 -5.04
C MET A 1 3.15 27.01 -3.70
N SER A 2 1.81 27.13 -3.70
CA SER A 2 1.04 27.17 -2.44
C SER A 2 1.23 25.87 -1.68
N LEU A 3 1.40 25.92 -0.36
CA LEU A 3 1.56 24.75 0.52
C LEU A 3 0.25 23.95 0.72
N GLU A 4 -0.81 24.32 0.01
CA GLU A 4 -2.13 23.68 0.05
C GLU A 4 -2.13 22.17 -0.24
N PRO A 5 -1.34 21.63 -1.21
CA PRO A 5 -1.36 20.20 -1.50
C PRO A 5 -0.72 19.34 -0.41
N LEU A 6 0.20 19.89 0.39
CA LEU A 6 0.84 19.17 1.51
C LEU A 6 0.01 19.20 2.80
N LYS A 7 -0.84 20.21 2.98
CA LYS A 7 -1.75 20.31 4.13
C LYS A 7 -2.95 19.37 4.01
N TYR A 8 -3.35 19.06 2.78
CA TYR A 8 -4.54 18.25 2.53
C TYR A 8 -4.44 16.80 3.06
N PRO A 9 -3.33 16.05 2.89
CA PRO A 9 -3.17 14.75 3.55
C PRO A 9 -3.39 14.79 5.07
N LEU A 10 -2.92 15.86 5.73
CA LEU A 10 -3.10 16.04 7.18
C LEU A 10 -4.55 16.35 7.53
N TYR A 11 -5.22 17.20 6.73
CA TYR A 11 -6.65 17.48 6.89
C TYR A 11 -7.49 16.20 6.74
N LEU A 12 -7.16 15.35 5.77
CA LEU A 12 -7.85 14.10 5.51
C LEU A 12 -7.79 13.12 6.67
N ILE A 13 -6.67 13.08 7.39
CA ILE A 13 -6.51 12.21 8.58
C ILE A 13 -7.47 12.61 9.70
N VAL A 14 -7.72 13.92 9.87
CA VAL A 14 -8.54 14.46 10.98
C VAL A 14 -10.02 14.54 10.61
N HIS A 15 -10.33 14.83 9.34
CA HIS A 15 -11.71 15.01 8.86
C HIS A 15 -12.00 14.14 7.62
N PRO A 16 -12.00 12.80 7.77
CA PRO A 16 -12.00 11.89 6.63
C PRO A 16 -13.25 11.96 5.76
N PHE A 17 -14.45 12.09 6.35
CA PHE A 17 -15.69 12.13 5.57
C PHE A 17 -15.74 13.34 4.64
N ASN A 18 -15.44 14.54 5.16
CA ASN A 18 -15.42 15.77 4.37
C ASN A 18 -14.28 15.73 3.35
N ALA A 19 -13.08 15.36 3.79
CA ALA A 19 -11.92 15.33 2.90
C ALA A 19 -12.10 14.34 1.74
N TYR A 20 -12.56 13.11 1.98
CA TYR A 20 -12.81 12.15 0.90
C TYR A 20 -13.96 12.58 -0.03
N TRP A 21 -14.93 13.34 0.48
CA TRP A 21 -15.97 13.90 -0.36
C TRP A 21 -15.41 14.99 -1.29
N GLU A 22 -14.61 15.93 -0.77
CA GLU A 22 -13.87 16.92 -1.56
C GLU A 22 -12.93 16.24 -2.57
N HIS A 23 -12.26 15.16 -2.17
CA HIS A 23 -11.39 14.33 -3.03
C HIS A 23 -12.15 13.78 -4.23
N LYS A 24 -13.39 13.31 -3.99
CA LYS A 24 -14.21 12.72 -5.04
C LYS A 24 -14.78 13.79 -5.99
N TYR A 25 -15.30 14.89 -5.48
CA TYR A 25 -16.14 15.81 -6.27
C TYR A 25 -15.47 17.12 -6.66
N GLU A 26 -14.57 17.67 -5.84
CA GLU A 26 -14.12 19.06 -5.98
C GLU A 26 -12.67 19.20 -6.44
N ARG A 27 -11.82 18.23 -6.08
CA ARG A 27 -10.37 18.36 -6.27
C ARG A 27 -9.88 17.99 -7.67
N ASN A 28 -8.72 18.57 -8.01
CA ASN A 28 -8.03 18.30 -9.26
C ASN A 28 -7.35 16.93 -9.23
N LYS A 29 -7.92 15.97 -9.96
CA LYS A 29 -7.46 14.59 -10.06
C LYS A 29 -5.99 14.43 -10.42
N ARG A 30 -5.41 15.35 -11.20
CA ARG A 30 -3.98 15.30 -11.57
C ARG A 30 -3.08 15.59 -10.38
N GLN A 31 -3.43 16.58 -9.57
CA GLN A 31 -2.66 16.94 -8.37
C GLN A 31 -2.76 15.84 -7.31
N ASP A 32 -3.95 15.26 -7.16
CA ASP A 32 -4.17 14.16 -6.22
C ASP A 32 -3.36 12.92 -6.60
N LEU A 33 -3.29 12.56 -7.90
CA LEU A 33 -2.43 11.48 -8.38
C LEU A 33 -0.95 11.71 -8.08
N ILE A 34 -0.43 12.91 -8.34
CA ILE A 34 0.97 13.26 -8.01
C ILE A 34 1.20 13.11 -6.51
N THR A 35 0.28 13.61 -5.69
CA THR A 35 0.36 13.53 -4.23
C THR A 35 0.34 12.07 -3.76
N SER A 36 -0.49 11.22 -4.35
CA SER A 36 -0.54 9.79 -4.05
C SER A 36 0.77 9.06 -4.36
N PHE A 37 1.44 9.38 -5.47
CA PHE A 37 2.77 8.82 -5.76
C PHE A 37 3.82 9.29 -4.74
N VAL A 38 3.76 10.56 -4.31
CA VAL A 38 4.64 11.07 -3.25
C VAL A 38 4.38 10.34 -1.92
N ILE A 39 3.12 10.11 -1.57
CA ILE A 39 2.76 9.36 -0.35
C ILE A 39 3.28 7.92 -0.42
N LEU A 40 3.12 7.23 -1.55
CA LEU A 40 3.67 5.88 -1.74
C LEU A 40 5.19 5.87 -1.61
N PHE A 41 5.87 6.83 -2.25
CA PHE A 41 7.31 6.96 -2.13
C PHE A 41 7.75 7.18 -0.67
N LEU A 42 7.06 8.06 0.06
CA LEU A 42 7.33 8.30 1.49
C LEU A 42 7.05 7.06 2.35
N MET A 43 6.03 6.27 2.02
CA MET A 43 5.75 5.01 2.71
C MET A 43 6.89 4.00 2.52
N ILE A 44 7.35 3.82 1.27
CA ILE A 44 8.49 2.95 0.96
C ILE A 44 9.74 3.44 1.69
N LEU A 45 10.02 4.74 1.63
CA LEU A 45 11.15 5.34 2.31
C LEU A 45 11.08 5.12 3.83
N THR A 46 9.91 5.30 4.44
CA THR A 46 9.69 5.06 5.87
C THR A 46 9.94 3.61 6.25
N ASN A 47 9.49 2.65 5.44
CA ASN A 47 9.76 1.23 5.69
C ASN A 47 11.23 0.86 5.55
N VAL A 48 11.90 1.35 4.49
CA VAL A 48 13.34 1.13 4.28
C VAL A 48 14.16 1.72 5.42
N LEU A 49 13.87 2.96 5.82
CA LEU A 49 14.52 3.60 6.96
C LEU A 49 14.22 2.86 8.27
N GLY A 50 12.98 2.39 8.46
CA GLY A 50 12.59 1.61 9.62
C GLY A 50 13.36 0.30 9.73
N TYR A 51 13.53 -0.42 8.61
CA TYR A 51 14.29 -1.66 8.57
C TYR A 51 15.77 -1.45 8.91
N GLN A 52 16.37 -0.34 8.46
CA GLN A 52 17.80 -0.09 8.62
C GLN A 52 18.17 0.62 9.93
N TYR A 53 17.32 1.52 10.42
CA TYR A 53 17.65 2.44 11.50
C TYR A 53 16.81 2.27 12.77
N SER A 54 15.79 1.43 12.80
CA SER A 54 15.04 1.20 14.05
C SER A 54 15.92 0.48 15.08
N GLY A 55 15.72 0.81 16.36
CA GLY A 55 16.52 0.29 17.46
C GLY A 55 16.41 -1.22 17.63
N PHE A 56 17.50 -1.84 18.10
CA PHE A 56 17.62 -3.30 18.27
C PHE A 56 16.52 -3.93 19.13
N LEU A 57 15.96 -3.17 20.07
CA LEU A 57 14.87 -3.64 20.94
C LEU A 57 13.57 -3.95 20.18
N VAL A 58 13.33 -3.27 19.07
CA VAL A 58 12.11 -3.41 18.25
C VAL A 58 12.38 -4.05 16.89
N ASN A 59 13.64 -3.99 16.43
CA ASN A 59 14.06 -4.49 15.13
C ASN A 59 15.15 -5.53 15.28
N MET A 60 14.76 -6.80 15.15
CA MET A 60 15.69 -7.94 15.15
C MET A 60 16.12 -8.36 13.74
N ASN A 61 15.76 -7.57 12.72
CA ASN A 61 16.17 -7.86 11.35
C ASN A 61 17.66 -7.57 11.17
N ASN A 62 18.33 -8.39 10.35
CA ASN A 62 19.71 -8.16 9.99
C ASN A 62 19.78 -7.08 8.87
N PRO A 63 20.37 -5.90 9.12
CA PRO A 63 20.43 -4.83 8.11
C PRO A 63 21.19 -5.24 6.84
N LEU A 64 22.07 -6.24 6.92
CA LEU A 64 22.87 -6.74 5.79
C LEU A 64 22.06 -7.58 4.79
N ASP A 65 20.91 -8.11 5.20
CA ASP A 65 20.03 -8.91 4.35
C ASP A 65 18.93 -8.05 3.69
N MET A 66 18.95 -6.73 3.90
CA MET A 66 17.92 -5.81 3.40
C MET A 66 18.02 -5.63 1.89
N ASN A 67 16.94 -5.93 1.18
CA ASN A 67 16.76 -5.57 -0.21
C ASN A 67 15.75 -4.41 -0.34
N SER A 68 16.24 -3.20 -0.63
CA SER A 68 15.41 -2.01 -0.77
C SER A 68 14.36 -2.11 -1.89
N LEU A 69 14.66 -2.88 -2.94
CA LEU A 69 13.70 -3.17 -4.00
C LEU A 69 12.59 -4.11 -3.51
N MET A 70 12.92 -5.06 -2.64
CA MET A 70 11.92 -5.94 -2.02
C MET A 70 10.99 -5.18 -1.08
N GLU A 71 11.51 -4.24 -0.29
CA GLU A 71 10.70 -3.33 0.54
C GLU A 71 9.70 -2.52 -0.30
N ALA A 72 10.14 -2.00 -1.45
CA ALA A 72 9.24 -1.31 -2.38
C ALA A 72 8.15 -2.25 -2.91
N VAL A 73 8.50 -3.49 -3.27
CA VAL A 73 7.55 -4.51 -3.73
C VAL A 73 6.51 -4.83 -2.65
N TYR A 74 6.91 -4.93 -1.38
CA TYR A 74 5.99 -5.20 -0.26
C TYR A 74 4.99 -4.07 0.00
N VAL A 75 5.25 -2.84 -0.47
CA VAL A 75 4.27 -1.74 -0.40
C VAL A 75 3.43 -1.66 -1.68
N ILE A 76 4.09 -1.72 -2.84
CA ILE A 76 3.44 -1.49 -4.14
C ILE A 76 2.49 -2.63 -4.49
N VAL A 77 2.91 -3.89 -4.31
CA VAL A 77 2.10 -5.05 -4.72
C VAL A 77 0.77 -5.11 -3.95
N PRO A 78 0.73 -5.00 -2.61
CA PRO A 78 -0.55 -4.99 -1.89
C PRO A 78 -1.46 -3.84 -2.30
N VAL A 79 -0.93 -2.63 -2.52
CA VAL A 79 -1.72 -1.47 -2.96
C VAL A 79 -2.30 -1.71 -4.35
N LEU A 80 -1.50 -2.21 -5.30
CA LEU A 80 -2.00 -2.51 -6.64
C LEU A 80 -3.02 -3.64 -6.63
N PHE A 81 -2.76 -4.70 -5.85
CA PHE A 81 -3.69 -5.82 -5.71
C PHE A 81 -5.01 -5.36 -5.12
N TRP A 82 -4.94 -4.54 -4.08
CA TRP A 82 -6.11 -3.89 -3.50
C TRP A 82 -6.89 -3.11 -4.56
N CYS A 83 -6.21 -2.23 -5.31
CA CYS A 83 -6.87 -1.39 -6.31
C CYS A 83 -7.51 -2.21 -7.43
N VAL A 84 -6.81 -3.22 -7.96
CA VAL A 84 -7.31 -4.07 -9.05
C VAL A 84 -8.48 -4.93 -8.58
N ALA A 85 -8.34 -5.60 -7.43
CA ALA A 85 -9.40 -6.42 -6.86
C ALA A 85 -10.64 -5.58 -6.55
N ASN A 86 -10.46 -4.45 -5.88
CA ASN A 86 -11.54 -3.55 -5.51
C ASN A 86 -12.22 -2.94 -6.74
N TRP A 87 -11.45 -2.53 -7.75
CA TRP A 87 -11.98 -2.04 -9.01
C TRP A 87 -12.75 -3.14 -9.77
N SER A 88 -12.24 -4.38 -9.79
CA SER A 88 -12.93 -5.50 -10.45
C SER A 88 -14.28 -5.85 -9.82
N LEU A 89 -14.44 -5.58 -8.52
CA LEU A 89 -15.68 -5.80 -7.78
C LEU A 89 -16.69 -4.66 -7.93
N THR A 90 -16.30 -3.51 -8.50
CA THR A 90 -17.21 -2.37 -8.69
C THR A 90 -18.44 -2.76 -9.52
N THR A 91 -18.24 -3.52 -10.59
CA THR A 91 -19.32 -3.98 -11.47
C THR A 91 -20.24 -4.97 -10.77
N LEU A 92 -19.67 -5.91 -10.01
CA LEU A 92 -20.43 -6.93 -9.27
C LEU A 92 -21.24 -6.31 -8.12
N MET A 93 -20.66 -5.34 -7.42
CA MET A 93 -21.26 -4.68 -6.27
C MET A 93 -21.93 -3.37 -6.63
N GLU A 94 -22.17 -3.08 -7.92
CA GLU A 94 -22.83 -1.84 -8.39
C GLU A 94 -22.23 -0.57 -7.75
N GLY A 95 -20.91 -0.43 -7.79
CA GLY A 95 -20.17 0.74 -7.30
C GLY A 95 -19.77 1.69 -8.41
N GLU A 96 -19.57 2.95 -8.02
CA GLU A 96 -19.16 4.02 -8.94
C GLU A 96 -17.64 4.21 -9.04
N GLY A 97 -16.84 3.48 -8.26
CA GLY A 97 -15.42 3.76 -8.09
C GLY A 97 -14.59 3.53 -9.34
N LYS A 98 -13.83 4.55 -9.74
CA LYS A 98 -12.82 4.43 -10.81
C LYS A 98 -11.48 3.98 -10.24
N PHE A 99 -10.68 3.27 -11.03
CA PHE A 99 -9.36 2.79 -10.60
C PHE A 99 -8.47 3.91 -10.03
N THR A 100 -8.43 5.08 -10.68
CA THR A 100 -7.62 6.23 -10.22
C THR A 100 -8.11 6.80 -8.89
N GLU A 101 -9.42 6.78 -8.65
CA GLU A 101 -10.03 7.26 -7.39
C GLU A 101 -9.77 6.27 -6.25
N ILE A 102 -9.88 4.98 -6.53
CA ILE A 102 -9.53 3.91 -5.57
C ILE A 102 -8.05 4.02 -5.21
N PHE A 103 -7.18 4.10 -6.22
CA PHE A 103 -5.73 4.21 -6.02
C PHE A 103 -5.35 5.42 -5.18
N THR A 104 -5.86 6.60 -5.54
CA THR A 104 -5.54 7.81 -4.79
C THR A 104 -6.08 7.70 -3.36
N SER A 105 -7.35 7.30 -3.18
CA SER A 105 -7.94 7.11 -1.85
C SER A 105 -7.13 6.13 -0.98
N THR A 106 -6.71 4.99 -1.53
CA THR A 106 -5.88 4.02 -0.82
C THR A 106 -4.53 4.61 -0.42
N CYS A 107 -3.87 5.38 -1.28
CA CYS A 107 -2.61 6.03 -0.92
C CYS A 107 -2.80 7.03 0.22
N PHE A 108 -3.83 7.87 0.15
CA PHE A 108 -4.14 8.84 1.21
C PHE A 108 -4.47 8.15 2.56
N ALA A 109 -5.06 6.96 2.53
CA ALA A 109 -5.29 6.18 3.74
C ALA A 109 -3.99 5.71 4.44
N LEU A 110 -2.85 5.64 3.74
CA LEU A 110 -1.56 5.22 4.30
C LEU A 110 -0.83 6.32 5.09
N VAL A 111 -1.26 7.58 4.97
CA VAL A 111 -0.58 8.73 5.58
C VAL A 111 -0.40 8.62 7.12
N PRO A 112 -1.37 8.11 7.92
CA PRO A 112 -1.16 7.90 9.35
C PRO A 112 0.04 7.00 9.67
N MET A 113 0.26 5.96 8.87
CA MET A 113 1.40 5.05 9.04
C MET A 113 2.72 5.80 8.84
N ILE A 114 2.80 6.65 7.83
CA ILE A 114 4.00 7.47 7.57
C ILE A 114 4.27 8.40 8.75
N ILE A 115 3.26 9.18 9.16
CA ILE A 115 3.40 10.23 10.18
C ILE A 115 3.79 9.65 11.54
N ILE A 116 3.22 8.49 11.91
CA ILE A 116 3.50 7.85 13.19
C ILE A 116 4.83 7.09 13.11
N ASN A 117 5.05 6.30 12.07
CA ASN A 117 6.20 5.40 12.04
C ASN A 117 7.50 6.15 11.83
N PHE A 118 7.50 7.20 11.01
CA PHE A 118 8.72 7.93 10.67
C PHE A 118 9.43 8.48 11.93
N PRO A 119 8.81 9.26 12.82
CA PRO A 119 9.43 9.68 14.09
C PRO A 119 9.89 8.51 14.98
N TRP A 120 9.12 7.42 14.99
CA TRP A 120 9.40 6.25 15.82
C TRP A 120 10.67 5.50 15.41
N ILE A 121 11.15 5.65 14.17
CA ILE A 121 12.44 5.11 13.73
C ILE A 121 13.56 5.60 14.64
N TRP A 122 13.65 6.92 14.86
CA TRP A 122 14.69 7.48 15.74
C TRP A 122 14.40 7.25 17.22
N LEU A 123 13.14 7.45 17.65
CA LEU A 123 12.76 7.25 19.06
C LEU A 123 13.03 5.82 19.53
N SER A 124 12.84 4.82 18.66
CA SER A 124 13.07 3.42 19.01
C SER A 124 14.52 3.08 19.40
N ASN A 125 15.50 3.93 19.06
CA ASN A 125 16.90 3.76 19.47
C ASN A 125 17.19 4.26 20.89
N VAL A 126 16.28 5.07 21.47
CA VAL A 126 16.49 5.74 22.76
C VAL A 126 15.61 5.13 23.87
N ILE A 127 14.56 4.42 23.50
CA ILE A 127 13.64 3.79 24.47
C ILE A 127 14.26 2.59 25.18
N SER A 128 13.78 2.33 26.39
CA SER A 128 14.06 1.12 27.16
C SER A 128 13.12 -0.04 26.80
N ILE A 129 13.45 -1.25 27.27
CA ILE A 129 12.61 -2.46 27.10
C ILE A 129 11.19 -2.25 27.65
N GLN A 130 11.05 -1.54 28.78
CA GLN A 130 9.74 -1.30 29.40
C GLN A 130 8.87 -0.36 28.56
N GLU A 131 9.50 0.58 27.85
CA GLU A 131 8.84 1.58 27.00
C GLU A 131 8.50 1.05 25.59
N THR A 132 9.00 -0.14 25.24
CA THR A 132 8.71 -0.80 23.95
C THR A 132 7.20 -1.01 23.74
N THR A 133 6.42 -1.10 24.81
CA THR A 133 4.95 -1.13 24.76
C THR A 133 4.36 0.11 24.06
N PHE A 134 4.92 1.30 24.27
CA PHE A 134 4.44 2.55 23.62
C PHE A 134 4.70 2.55 22.12
N TYR A 135 5.81 1.96 21.68
CA TYR A 135 6.11 1.76 20.26
C TYR A 135 5.03 0.89 19.62
N TYR A 136 4.77 -0.31 20.17
CA TYR A 136 3.77 -1.21 19.61
C TYR A 136 2.33 -0.68 19.68
N PHE A 137 2.01 0.08 20.74
CA PHE A 137 0.73 0.79 20.83
C PHE A 137 0.58 1.81 19.69
N SER A 138 1.62 2.61 19.44
CA SER A 138 1.60 3.62 18.36
C SER A 138 1.50 2.99 16.99
N GLN A 139 2.22 1.89 16.74
CA GLN A 139 2.12 1.12 15.50
C GLN A 139 0.70 0.58 15.28
N SER A 140 0.10 0.01 16.34
CA SER A 140 -1.28 -0.49 16.29
C SER A 140 -2.28 0.63 15.99
N LEU A 141 -2.10 1.80 16.63
CA LEU A 141 -2.92 2.98 16.37
C LEU A 141 -2.81 3.43 14.92
N ALA A 142 -1.59 3.48 14.36
CA ALA A 142 -1.36 3.88 12.97
C ALA A 142 -2.06 2.96 11.97
N ILE A 143 -1.97 1.64 12.20
CA ILE A 143 -2.63 0.61 11.38
C ILE A 143 -4.15 0.75 11.47
N LEU A 144 -4.71 0.83 12.68
CA LEU A 144 -6.16 0.96 12.88
C LEU A 144 -6.69 2.26 12.25
N TRP A 145 -5.95 3.37 12.37
CA TRP A 145 -6.34 4.63 11.75
C TRP A 145 -6.32 4.54 10.22
N SER A 146 -5.29 3.89 9.66
CA SER A 146 -5.19 3.66 8.23
C SER A 146 -6.34 2.78 7.70
N MET A 147 -6.68 1.70 8.41
CA MET A 147 -7.83 0.84 8.09
C MET A 147 -9.15 1.62 8.12
N TYR A 148 -9.33 2.48 9.13
CA TYR A 148 -10.49 3.36 9.22
C TYR A 148 -10.58 4.33 8.05
N LEU A 149 -9.47 4.99 7.69
CA LEU A 149 -9.42 5.86 6.51
C LEU A 149 -9.69 5.11 5.21
N LEU A 150 -9.20 3.88 5.08
CA LEU A 150 -9.43 3.03 3.91
C LEU A 150 -10.91 2.62 3.80
N PHE A 151 -11.57 2.35 4.94
CA PHE A 151 -13.00 2.11 5.01
C PHE A 151 -13.80 3.33 4.54
N VAL A 152 -13.55 4.51 5.13
CA VAL A 152 -14.26 5.75 4.75
C VAL A 152 -13.99 6.11 3.28
N GLY A 153 -12.74 5.93 2.83
CA GLY A 153 -12.35 6.16 1.44
C GLY A 153 -13.12 5.27 0.47
N ASN A 154 -13.22 3.97 0.73
CA ASN A 154 -13.99 3.04 -0.09
C ASN A 154 -15.48 3.38 -0.09
N MET A 155 -16.04 3.68 1.08
CA MET A 155 -17.44 4.07 1.21
C MET A 155 -17.76 5.29 0.32
N THR A 156 -16.91 6.32 0.38
CA THR A 156 -17.11 7.55 -0.39
C THR A 156 -16.82 7.36 -1.88
N VAL A 157 -15.73 6.68 -2.26
CA VAL A 157 -15.38 6.46 -3.68
C VAL A 157 -16.49 5.69 -4.40
N HIS A 158 -17.01 4.64 -3.78
CA HIS A 158 -18.02 3.78 -4.39
C HIS A 158 -19.46 4.22 -4.14
N GLN A 159 -19.71 5.20 -3.26
CA GLN A 159 -21.04 5.58 -2.76
C GLN A 159 -21.78 4.39 -2.13
N TYR A 160 -21.05 3.58 -1.38
CA TYR A 160 -21.63 2.45 -0.67
C TYR A 160 -22.19 2.87 0.67
N SER A 161 -23.21 2.15 1.13
CA SER A 161 -23.60 2.20 2.55
C SER A 161 -22.50 1.57 3.42
N PRO A 162 -22.45 1.87 4.73
CA PRO A 162 -21.47 1.28 5.63
C PRO A 162 -21.47 -0.26 5.61
N SER A 163 -22.66 -0.88 5.63
CA SER A 163 -22.80 -2.35 5.59
C SER A 163 -22.29 -2.94 4.28
N LYS A 164 -22.65 -2.34 3.15
CA LYS A 164 -22.16 -2.75 1.82
C LYS A 164 -20.65 -2.62 1.72
N THR A 165 -20.07 -1.56 2.29
CA THR A 165 -18.62 -1.33 2.32
C THR A 165 -17.88 -2.44 3.06
N ILE A 166 -18.35 -2.87 4.22
CA ILE A 166 -17.73 -3.98 4.99
C ILE A 166 -17.72 -5.25 4.13
N THR A 167 -18.86 -5.60 3.52
CA THR A 167 -18.96 -6.77 2.64
C THR A 167 -18.02 -6.65 1.44
N THR A 168 -17.94 -5.49 0.79
CA THR A 168 -17.05 -5.30 -0.36
C THR A 168 -15.57 -5.36 0.03
N ILE A 169 -15.18 -4.84 1.19
CA ILE A 169 -13.80 -4.97 1.70
C ILE A 169 -13.45 -6.44 1.92
N PHE A 170 -14.34 -7.21 2.53
CA PHE A 170 -14.14 -8.65 2.71
C PHE A 170 -13.99 -9.38 1.37
N LEU A 171 -14.88 -9.12 0.41
CA LEU A 171 -14.78 -9.67 -0.94
C LEU A 171 -13.50 -9.22 -1.67
N THR A 172 -13.04 -7.99 -1.44
CA THR A 172 -11.79 -7.45 -2.01
C THR A 172 -10.60 -8.27 -1.52
N ILE A 173 -10.54 -8.59 -0.22
CA ILE A 173 -9.47 -9.42 0.34
C ILE A 173 -9.48 -10.82 -0.28
N LEU A 174 -10.65 -11.44 -0.46
CA LEU A 174 -10.77 -12.73 -1.15
C LEU A 174 -10.32 -12.64 -2.62
N ALA A 175 -10.73 -11.59 -3.33
CA ALA A 175 -10.32 -11.34 -4.70
C ALA A 175 -8.82 -11.08 -4.83
N MET A 176 -8.18 -10.43 -3.86
CA MET A 176 -6.72 -10.29 -3.81
C MET A 176 -6.02 -11.64 -3.67
N GLY A 177 -6.55 -12.56 -2.86
CA GLY A 177 -6.04 -13.92 -2.74
C GLY A 177 -6.13 -14.69 -4.06
N PHE A 178 -7.26 -14.58 -4.75
CA PHE A 178 -7.44 -15.18 -6.08
C PHE A 178 -6.52 -14.55 -7.13
N LEU A 179 -6.35 -13.23 -7.11
CA LEU A 179 -5.42 -12.51 -7.97
C LEU A 179 -3.97 -12.95 -7.74
N ALA A 180 -3.56 -13.10 -6.48
CA ALA A 180 -2.24 -13.62 -6.11
C ALA A 180 -2.00 -15.02 -6.67
N PHE A 181 -3.00 -15.90 -6.52
CA PHE A 181 -2.94 -17.25 -7.06
C PHE A 181 -2.76 -17.26 -8.58
N ILE A 182 -3.54 -16.44 -9.30
CA ILE A 182 -3.40 -16.29 -10.76
C ILE A 182 -2.00 -15.78 -11.13
N CYS A 183 -1.49 -14.75 -10.46
CA CYS A 183 -0.15 -14.23 -10.73
C CYS A 183 0.93 -15.29 -10.53
N LEU A 184 0.82 -16.12 -9.49
CA LEU A 184 1.75 -17.23 -9.25
C LEU A 184 1.68 -18.29 -10.35
N LEU A 185 0.49 -18.64 -10.83
CA LEU A 185 0.32 -19.58 -11.95
C LEU A 185 0.98 -19.04 -13.23
N PHE A 186 0.71 -17.79 -13.60
CA PHE A 186 1.33 -17.17 -14.77
C PHE A 186 2.84 -17.06 -14.64
N PHE A 187 3.35 -16.73 -13.45
CA PHE A 187 4.78 -16.69 -13.21
C PHE A 187 5.44 -18.07 -13.40
N GLY A 188 4.78 -19.13 -12.93
CA GLY A 188 5.22 -20.50 -13.17
C GLY A 188 5.28 -20.86 -14.66
N LEU A 189 4.21 -20.53 -15.41
CA LEU A 189 4.14 -20.77 -16.86
C LEU A 189 5.21 -20.00 -17.63
N ILE A 190 5.42 -18.71 -17.30
CA ILE A 190 6.45 -17.89 -17.94
C ILE A 190 7.84 -18.48 -17.68
N ARG A 191 8.14 -18.89 -16.43
CA ARG A 191 9.41 -19.55 -16.11
C ARG A 191 9.62 -20.83 -16.90
N GLN A 192 8.56 -21.62 -17.11
CA GLN A 192 8.64 -22.84 -17.91
C GLN A 192 8.96 -22.52 -19.39
N ILE A 193 8.33 -21.50 -19.96
CA ILE A 193 8.58 -21.06 -21.33
C ILE A 193 10.01 -20.52 -21.48
N VAL A 194 10.49 -19.72 -20.53
CA VAL A 194 11.86 -19.20 -20.54
C VAL A 194 12.88 -20.33 -20.42
N SER A 195 12.67 -21.27 -19.50
CA SER A 195 13.53 -22.46 -19.36
C SER A 195 13.58 -23.29 -20.65
N PHE A 196 12.43 -23.47 -21.31
CA PHE A 196 12.38 -24.15 -22.60
C PHE A 196 13.17 -23.39 -23.69
N ALA A 197 13.07 -22.06 -23.73
CA ALA A 197 13.85 -21.24 -24.66
C ALA A 197 15.36 -21.30 -24.37
N ASP A 198 15.76 -21.29 -23.09
CA ASP A 198 17.15 -21.43 -22.66
C ASP A 198 17.73 -22.79 -23.07
N ILE A 199 16.95 -23.87 -22.94
CA ILE A 199 17.35 -25.21 -23.38
C ILE A 199 17.60 -25.23 -24.89
N ILE A 200 16.68 -24.67 -25.70
CA ILE A 200 16.87 -24.57 -27.15
C ILE A 200 18.13 -23.78 -27.51
N TYR A 201 18.35 -22.64 -26.84
CA TYR A 201 19.52 -21.80 -27.06
C TYR A 201 20.83 -22.56 -26.74
N GLN A 202 20.86 -23.29 -25.63
CA GLN A 202 21.99 -24.13 -25.26
C GLN A 202 22.23 -25.26 -26.27
N GLU A 203 21.18 -25.94 -26.73
CA GLU A 203 21.31 -27.00 -27.75
C GLU A 203 21.89 -26.48 -29.07
N ILE A 204 21.47 -25.30 -29.53
CA ILE A 204 21.98 -24.69 -30.77
C ILE A 204 23.47 -24.35 -30.62
N THR A 205 23.87 -23.75 -29.50
CA THR A 205 25.25 -23.31 -29.27
C THR A 205 26.22 -24.48 -29.06
N MET A 206 25.78 -25.54 -28.38
CA MET A 206 26.60 -26.75 -28.20
C MET A 206 26.77 -27.59 -29.47
N ARG A 207 25.89 -27.42 -30.47
CA ARG A 207 26.00 -28.13 -31.77
C ARG A 207 26.77 -27.34 -32.82
N SER A 208 26.95 -26.04 -32.63
CA SER A 208 27.72 -25.17 -33.53
C SER A 208 29.18 -24.94 -33.07
N SER A 209 29.57 -25.53 -31.94
CA SER A 209 30.95 -25.65 -31.46
C SER A 209 31.51 -27.05 -31.72
#